data_AF-A0A409WX96-F1
#
_entry.id   AF-A0A409WX96-F1
#
_cell.length_a   1.000
_cell.length_b   1.000
_cell.length_c   1.000
_cell.angle_alpha   90.00
_cell.angle_beta   90.00
_cell.angle_gamma   90.00
#
_symmetry.space_group_name_H-M   'P 1'
#
loop_
_entity.id
_entity.type
_entity.pdbx_description
1 polymer ?
#
loop_
_entity_poly.entity_id
_entity_poly.type
_entity_poly.pdbx_seq_one_letter_code
_entity_poly.pdbx_strand_id
1 'polypeptide(L)'
;MPPKLSGECAYWSKADETRLLEFLNDHKSEAGDGMNFKAPTWVTAAAYVNQAAFRGALKTPNSCKAKYRALKTVYEIVNALHNNSGWTWDDEKGADISPEKK
;
A
#
# COMPACT_ATOMS: atom_id res chain seq x y z
N MET A 1 3.75 -20.77 26.26
CA MET A 1 3.32 -19.65 25.37
C MET A 1 4.47 -18.67 25.28
N PRO A 2 4.90 -18.22 24.10
CA PRO A 2 5.91 -17.16 24.05
C PRO A 2 5.28 -15.82 24.48
N PRO A 3 6.04 -14.93 25.12
CA PRO A 3 5.52 -13.74 25.77
C PRO A 3 5.19 -12.65 24.74
N LYS A 4 4.12 -11.89 25.00
CA LYS A 4 3.74 -10.69 24.24
C LYS A 4 4.75 -9.58 24.56
N LEU A 5 5.56 -9.18 23.59
CA LEU A 5 6.44 -8.02 23.71
C LEU A 5 5.63 -6.73 23.46
N SER A 6 5.31 -6.01 24.53
CA SER A 6 4.85 -4.62 24.48
C SER A 6 6.07 -3.70 24.34
N GLY A 7 6.16 -2.93 23.25
CA GLY A 7 7.09 -1.79 23.20
C GLY A 7 7.58 -1.31 21.83
N GLU A 8 7.36 -2.03 20.74
CA GLU A 8 7.82 -1.59 19.42
C GLU A 8 6.64 -1.51 18.44
N CYS A 9 6.44 -0.35 17.82
CA CYS A 9 5.54 -0.23 16.67
C CYS A 9 6.22 -0.82 15.43
N ALA A 10 5.44 -1.43 14.55
CA ALA A 10 5.95 -1.87 13.26
C ALA A 10 6.38 -0.65 12.44
N TYR A 11 7.65 -0.57 12.05
CA TYR A 11 8.14 0.47 11.16
C TYR A 11 7.92 0.06 9.70
N TRP A 12 7.34 0.97 8.92
CA TRP A 12 7.09 0.78 7.50
C TRP A 12 8.07 1.63 6.69
N SER A 13 9.05 0.98 6.08
CA SER A 13 9.90 1.59 5.07
C SER A 13 9.20 1.58 3.70
N LYS A 14 9.71 2.38 2.75
CA LYS A 14 9.24 2.31 1.35
C LYS A 14 9.41 0.91 0.76
N ALA A 15 10.50 0.21 1.10
CA ALA A 15 10.73 -1.17 0.64
C ALA A 15 9.66 -2.14 1.18
N ASP A 16 9.24 -1.97 2.44
CA ASP A 16 8.14 -2.77 3.00
C ASP A 16 6.81 -2.51 2.30
N GLU A 17 6.52 -1.23 1.99
CA GLU A 17 5.31 -0.82 1.28
C GLU A 17 5.28 -1.38 -0.14
N THR A 18 6.38 -1.25 -0.89
CA THR A 18 6.53 -1.83 -2.22
C THR A 18 6.32 -3.34 -2.19
N ARG A 19 6.98 -4.05 -1.27
CA ARG A 19 6.85 -5.50 -1.14
C ARG A 19 5.43 -5.95 -0.80
N LEU A 20 4.72 -5.18 0.03
CA LEU A 20 3.30 -5.42 0.32
C LEU A 20 2.44 -5.24 -0.94
N LEU A 21 2.65 -4.16 -1.69
CA LEU A 21 1.87 -3.87 -2.90
C LEU A 21 2.14 -4.87 -4.03
N GLU A 22 3.41 -5.26 -4.24
CA GLU A 22 3.79 -6.32 -5.20
C GLU A 22 3.08 -7.62 -4.88
N PHE A 23 3.15 -8.07 -3.62
CA PHE A 23 2.45 -9.28 -3.17
C PHE A 23 0.94 -9.20 -3.43
N LEU A 24 0.30 -8.09 -3.09
CA LEU A 24 -1.14 -7.92 -3.31
C LEU A 24 -1.52 -7.82 -4.79
N ASN A 25 -0.65 -7.26 -5.62
CA ASN A 25 -0.85 -7.21 -7.07
C ASN A 25 -0.77 -8.61 -7.70
N ASP A 26 0.15 -9.45 -7.24
CA ASP A 26 0.26 -10.85 -7.69
C ASP A 26 -0.98 -11.66 -7.26
N HIS A 27 -1.56 -11.34 -6.10
CA HIS A 27 -2.76 -12.00 -5.56
C HIS A 27 -4.05 -11.23 -5.87
N LYS A 28 -4.04 -10.31 -6.86
CA LYS A 28 -5.21 -9.45 -7.15
C LYS A 28 -6.48 -10.23 -7.51
N SER A 29 -6.33 -11.44 -8.06
CA SER A 29 -7.45 -12.34 -8.39
C SER A 29 -8.16 -12.88 -7.15
N GLU A 30 -7.52 -12.86 -5.98
CA GLU A 30 -8.12 -13.25 -4.70
C GLU A 30 -8.92 -12.12 -4.04
N ALA A 31 -8.78 -10.89 -4.57
CA ALA A 31 -9.47 -9.74 -4.06
C ALA A 31 -10.97 -9.82 -4.44
N GLY A 32 -11.84 -9.59 -3.46
CA GLY A 32 -13.26 -9.40 -3.72
C GLY A 32 -13.56 -7.99 -4.24
N ASP A 33 -14.85 -7.66 -4.28
CA ASP A 33 -15.33 -6.34 -4.72
C ASP A 33 -14.61 -5.19 -3.99
N GLY A 34 -14.14 -4.23 -4.80
CA GLY A 34 -13.43 -3.04 -4.31
C GLY A 34 -12.01 -3.33 -3.79
N MET A 35 -11.36 -4.41 -4.25
CA MET A 35 -10.04 -4.87 -3.80
C MET A 35 -9.99 -5.23 -2.30
N ASN A 36 -11.07 -5.83 -1.79
CA ASN A 36 -11.09 -6.34 -0.42
C ASN A 36 -10.52 -7.75 -0.36
N PHE A 37 -9.30 -7.89 0.17
CA PHE A 37 -8.66 -9.19 0.38
C PHE A 37 -9.21 -9.90 1.64
N LYS A 38 -9.31 -11.22 1.55
CA LYS A 38 -9.76 -12.09 2.66
C LYS A 38 -8.68 -12.21 3.74
N ALA A 39 -9.09 -12.63 4.94
CA ALA A 39 -8.18 -12.82 6.07
C ALA A 39 -6.95 -13.71 5.75
N PRO A 40 -7.07 -14.84 5.01
CA PRO A 40 -5.92 -15.66 4.66
C PRO A 40 -4.86 -14.91 3.85
N THR A 41 -5.27 -14.11 2.87
CA THR A 41 -4.35 -13.32 2.05
C THR A 41 -3.54 -12.34 2.90
N TRP A 42 -4.14 -11.72 3.93
CA TRP A 42 -3.41 -10.84 4.86
C TRP A 42 -2.43 -11.59 5.75
N VAL A 43 -2.71 -12.84 6.12
CA VAL A 43 -1.78 -13.70 6.87
C VAL A 43 -0.56 -14.03 6.01
N THR A 44 -0.79 -14.44 4.77
CA THR A 44 0.29 -14.73 3.82
C THR A 44 1.09 -13.47 3.48
N ALA A 45 0.42 -12.34 3.27
CA ALA A 45 1.08 -11.05 3.03
C ALA A 45 1.99 -10.65 4.20
N ALA A 46 1.50 -10.75 5.43
CA ALA A 46 2.30 -10.48 6.62
C ALA A 46 3.52 -11.39 6.69
N ALA A 47 3.36 -12.69 6.44
CA ALA A 47 4.50 -13.61 6.39
C ALA A 47 5.51 -13.19 5.30
N TYR A 48 5.04 -12.85 4.10
CA TYR A 48 5.88 -12.46 2.98
C TYR A 48 6.67 -11.16 3.22
N VAL A 49 6.03 -10.13 3.80
CA VAL A 49 6.69 -8.85 4.08
C VAL A 49 7.75 -9.01 5.16
N ASN A 50 7.49 -9.81 6.20
CA ASN A 50 8.46 -10.04 7.28
C ASN A 50 9.59 -11.03 6.93
N GLN A 51 9.59 -11.64 5.73
CA GLN A 51 10.74 -12.43 5.25
C GLN A 51 11.94 -11.54 4.91
N ALA A 52 11.70 -10.27 4.56
CA ALA A 52 12.75 -9.30 4.32
C ALA A 52 13.25 -8.71 5.64
N ALA A 53 14.44 -8.12 5.65
CA ALA A 53 14.93 -7.38 6.80
C ALA A 53 13.99 -6.19 7.10
N PHE A 54 13.41 -6.14 8.29
CA PHE A 54 12.53 -5.08 8.74
C PHE A 54 13.03 -4.46 10.05
N ARG A 55 12.53 -3.25 10.36
CA ARG A 55 12.83 -2.52 11.59
C ARG A 55 11.62 -2.51 12.52
N GLY A 56 11.87 -2.55 13.82
CA GLY A 56 10.84 -2.53 14.87
C GLY A 56 10.05 -3.83 14.91
N ALA A 57 8.79 -3.75 15.34
CA ALA A 57 7.97 -4.94 15.51
C ALA A 57 7.53 -5.59 14.19
N LEU A 58 7.21 -6.87 14.30
CA LEU A 58 6.66 -7.68 13.23
C LEU A 58 5.37 -7.05 12.66
N LYS A 59 5.28 -6.97 11.34
CA LYS A 59 4.10 -6.48 10.65
C LYS A 59 3.00 -7.52 10.72
N THR A 60 2.00 -7.29 11.57
CA THR A 60 0.85 -8.20 11.71
C THR A 60 -0.07 -8.11 10.49
N PRO A 61 -0.95 -9.11 10.25
CA PRO A 61 -1.94 -9.04 9.18
C PRO A 61 -2.81 -7.78 9.25
N ASN A 62 -3.20 -7.38 10.47
CA ASN A 62 -3.96 -6.15 10.70
C ASN A 62 -3.13 -4.90 10.37
N SER A 63 -1.84 -4.88 10.69
CA SER A 63 -0.95 -3.78 10.31
C SER A 63 -0.81 -3.68 8.78
N CYS A 64 -0.69 -4.80 8.08
CA CYS A 64 -0.61 -4.81 6.62
C CYS A 64 -1.89 -4.29 5.98
N LYS A 65 -3.05 -4.73 6.47
CA LYS A 65 -4.36 -4.25 6.03
C LYS A 65 -4.54 -2.75 6.28
N ALA A 66 -4.16 -2.27 7.46
CA ALA A 66 -4.25 -0.85 7.79
C ALA A 66 -3.34 -0.01 6.89
N LYS A 67 -2.11 -0.49 6.63
CA LYS A 67 -1.17 0.19 5.74
C LYS A 67 -1.66 0.24 4.30
N TYR A 68 -2.17 -0.87 3.77
CA TYR A 68 -2.77 -0.91 2.43
C TYR A 68 -3.92 0.07 2.27
N ARG A 69 -4.81 0.17 3.27
CA ARG A 69 -5.92 1.13 3.24
C ARG A 69 -5.41 2.58 3.17
N ALA A 70 -4.41 2.93 3.97
CA ALA A 70 -3.82 4.26 3.93
C ALA A 70 -3.21 4.57 2.55
N LEU A 71 -2.46 3.63 1.96
CA LEU A 71 -1.88 3.77 0.62
C LEU A 71 -2.97 3.93 -0.46
N LYS A 72 -4.02 3.11 -0.40
CA LYS A 72 -5.17 3.17 -1.31
C LYS A 72 -5.88 4.51 -1.25
N THR A 73 -6.12 5.05 -0.06
CA THR A 73 -6.75 6.38 0.11
C THR A 73 -5.90 7.49 -0.50
N VAL A 74 -4.58 7.47 -0.30
CA VAL A 74 -3.69 8.46 -0.93
C VAL A 74 -3.75 8.35 -2.45
N TYR A 75 -3.71 7.12 -2.99
CA TYR A 75 -3.84 6.87 -4.42
C TYR A 75 -5.17 7.37 -4.99
N GLU A 76 -6.29 7.09 -4.30
CA GLU A 76 -7.61 7.55 -4.72
C GLU A 76 -7.72 9.08 -4.76
N ILE A 77 -7.10 9.78 -3.81
CA ILE A 77 -7.05 11.25 -3.80
C ILE A 77 -6.23 11.79 -4.98
N VAL A 78 -5.05 11.21 -5.24
CA VAL A 78 -4.20 11.61 -6.37
C VAL A 78 -4.91 11.35 -7.69
N ASN A 79 -5.55 10.19 -7.84
CA ASN A 79 -6.31 9.84 -9.02
C ASN A 79 -7.55 10.74 -9.21
N ALA A 80 -8.24 11.12 -8.13
CA ALA A 80 -9.35 12.06 -8.22
C ALA A 80 -8.88 13.46 -8.64
N LEU A 81 -7.74 13.92 -8.11
CA LEU A 81 -7.15 15.19 -8.52
C LEU A 81 -6.73 15.17 -9.99
N HIS A 82 -6.10 14.07 -10.44
CA HIS A 82 -5.76 13.85 -11.85
C HIS A 82 -6.99 13.96 -12.76
N ASN A 83 -8.06 13.24 -12.43
CA ASN A 83 -9.28 13.22 -13.25
C ASN A 83 -10.10 14.52 -13.21
N ASN A 84 -10.00 15.33 -12.15
CA ASN A 84 -10.81 16.54 -11.97
C ASN A 84 -10.09 17.84 -12.33
N SER A 85 -8.76 17.83 -12.45
CA SER A 85 -7.99 19.02 -12.79
C SER A 85 -7.65 19.03 -14.28
N GLY A 86 -7.66 20.21 -14.91
CA GLY A 86 -7.05 20.42 -16.24
C GLY A 86 -5.51 20.33 -16.20
N TRP A 87 -4.94 19.71 -15.17
CA TRP A 87 -3.52 19.50 -15.03
C TRP A 87 -3.13 18.27 -15.83
N THR A 88 -2.15 18.41 -16.71
CA THR A 88 -1.58 17.28 -17.45
C THR A 88 -0.58 16.60 -16.52
N TRP A 89 -1.03 15.65 -15.70
CA TRP A 89 -0.12 14.79 -14.93
C TRP A 89 0.17 13.52 -15.73
N ASP A 90 1.45 13.33 -16.02
CA ASP A 90 2.02 12.18 -16.73
C ASP A 90 2.81 11.32 -15.73
N ASP A 91 2.58 10.01 -15.71
CA ASP A 91 3.21 9.11 -14.72
C ASP A 91 4.73 8.98 -14.90
N GLU A 92 5.29 9.33 -16.06
CA GLU A 92 6.74 9.36 -16.32
C GLU A 92 7.34 10.77 -16.08
N LYS A 93 6.60 11.84 -16.40
CA LYS A 93 7.12 13.22 -16.44
C LYS A 93 6.61 14.13 -15.31
N GLY A 94 5.60 13.71 -14.55
CA GLY A 94 4.98 14.49 -13.48
C GLY A 94 3.96 15.52 -13.97
N ALA A 95 3.76 16.60 -13.22
CA ALA A 95 2.85 17.69 -13.60
C ALA A 95 3.48 18.54 -14.72
N ASP A 96 3.00 18.40 -15.95
CA ASP A 96 3.34 19.32 -17.04
C ASP A 96 2.34 20.49 -17.05
N ILE A 97 2.85 21.72 -17.18
CA ILE A 97 2.04 22.95 -17.21
C ILE A 97 1.95 23.39 -18.67
N SER A 98 0.98 22.85 -19.41
CA SER A 98 0.71 23.35 -20.76
C SER A 98 -0.05 24.68 -20.65
N PRO A 99 0.38 25.76 -21.34
CA PRO A 99 -0.40 27.00 -21.37
C PRO A 99 -1.76 26.74 -22.04
N GLU A 100 -2.82 27.23 -21.41
CA GLU A 100 -4.20 27.01 -21.87
C GLU A 100 -4.38 27.43 -23.33
N LYS A 101 -4.99 26.55 -24.14
CA LYS A 101 -5.35 26.89 -25.52
C LYS A 101 -6.51 27.88 -25.50
N LYS A 102 -6.23 29.09 -26.00
CA LYS A 102 -7.19 30.16 -26.27
C LYS A 102 -8.19 29.78 -27.37
#